data_AF-A0A9Q9HTC9-F1
#
_entry.id   AF-A0A9Q9HTC9-F1
#
_cell.length_a   1.000
_cell.length_b   1.000
_cell.length_c   1.000
_cell.angle_alpha   90.00
_cell.angle_beta   90.00
_cell.angle_gamma   90.00
#
_symmetry.space_group_name_H-M   'P 1'
#
loop_
_entity.id
_entity.type
_entity.pdbx_description
1 polymer ?
#
loop_
_entity_poly.entity_id
_entity_poly.type
_entity_poly.pdbx_seq_one_letter_code
_entity_poly.pdbx_strand_id
1 'polypeptide(L)'
;MTKHMMPAISMAALASACPVHVLGAPMNEASDAEMLREINAALKKIEGDVKGTAEDALKEAKKSGEVSAETKLTADKLLTTQAELNTSLKNLTDKVEGLTAQNQELAQNFASGLGGGGNDGPMSLGQAVVAQHDAVKAFSGSAIKLDINNAITTADGSAGGLIYREEEREPVRMPKRRLLVAGLLSRGVVSSDAHTYRKQTVRTSAAAMVAEGAATPESNYGWTKVTDTVRKIGHHINVSEESLADADYLQSEIDTELRYGLDLEEEKQVLAGDGIGENHLGLISVAPGFVAADASLPNATRIDRLRLAILQIALEDYYLTSFVLNPVDWAGIEMTKNANGDYIFTRPDGVTSPVLWGRDVVESNSMSKGEWLGGDLAMASTLYDRQQTEVKLSTEHGDNFIEGMVTVQAKKRQLLAHKRNLAIVKGDFTFV
;
A
#
# COMPACT_ATOMS: atom_id res chain seq x y z
N MET A 1 47.51 -36.33 16.75
CA MET A 1 47.94 -36.52 15.34
C MET A 1 46.65 -36.55 14.52
N THR A 2 46.30 -35.61 13.65
CA THR A 2 47.04 -34.81 12.67
C THR A 2 46.19 -33.58 12.30
N LYS A 3 46.80 -32.38 12.33
CA LYS A 3 46.27 -31.15 11.72
C LYS A 3 46.23 -31.31 10.20
N HIS A 4 45.19 -30.86 9.51
CA HIS A 4 45.26 -30.41 8.12
C HIS A 4 44.39 -29.16 7.92
N MET A 5 45.00 -28.17 7.26
CA MET A 5 44.54 -26.82 7.00
C MET A 5 43.77 -26.73 5.68
N MET A 6 42.79 -25.80 5.64
CA MET A 6 42.41 -24.93 4.50
C MET A 6 41.72 -25.57 3.27
N PRO A 7 40.90 -24.85 2.46
CA PRO A 7 41.11 -23.45 2.07
C PRO A 7 39.91 -22.49 2.04
N ALA A 8 40.27 -21.22 2.21
CA ALA A 8 39.48 -20.02 2.06
C ALA A 8 39.26 -19.69 0.57
N ILE A 9 38.07 -19.98 0.03
CA ILE A 9 37.71 -19.62 -1.36
C ILE A 9 36.35 -18.88 -1.47
N SER A 10 35.49 -18.82 -0.46
CA SER A 10 34.16 -18.19 -0.65
C SER A 10 34.07 -16.70 -0.29
N MET A 11 35.16 -16.04 0.12
CA MET A 11 35.14 -14.60 0.47
C MET A 11 35.78 -13.70 -0.61
N ALA A 12 36.34 -14.30 -1.67
CA ALA A 12 36.89 -13.59 -2.82
C ALA A 12 35.85 -13.23 -3.89
N ALA A 13 34.64 -13.81 -3.83
CA ALA A 13 33.59 -13.61 -4.83
C ALA A 13 32.59 -12.48 -4.51
N LEU A 14 32.67 -11.87 -3.32
CA LEU A 14 31.83 -10.71 -2.96
C LEU A 14 32.58 -9.37 -2.95
N ALA A 15 33.90 -9.38 -3.18
CA ALA A 15 34.75 -8.19 -3.19
C ALA A 15 34.88 -7.52 -4.57
N SER A 16 34.16 -8.01 -5.59
CA SER A 16 34.24 -7.49 -6.97
C SER A 16 33.16 -6.45 -7.32
N ALA A 17 32.47 -5.88 -6.33
CA ALA A 17 31.41 -4.90 -6.57
C ALA A 17 31.36 -3.77 -5.52
N CYS A 18 32.47 -3.07 -5.27
CA CYS A 18 32.47 -1.72 -4.66
C CYS A 18 33.77 -0.97 -5.03
N PRO A 19 33.72 0.36 -5.27
CA PRO A 19 34.81 1.12 -5.90
C PRO A 19 36.09 1.20 -5.05
N VAL A 20 37.22 0.97 -5.74
CA VAL A 20 38.61 0.85 -5.24
C VAL A 20 39.19 2.22 -4.88
N HIS A 21 38.75 2.86 -3.79
CA HIS A 21 39.44 4.07 -3.28
C HIS A 21 39.41 4.32 -1.77
N VAL A 22 38.90 3.40 -0.94
CA VAL A 22 38.70 3.69 0.50
C VAL A 22 39.50 2.79 1.46
N LEU A 23 40.26 1.80 0.99
CA LEU A 23 41.06 0.94 1.88
C LEU A 23 42.45 0.67 1.33
N GLY A 24 43.37 1.62 1.53
CA GLY A 24 44.81 1.39 1.52
C GLY A 24 45.36 1.61 2.93
N ALA A 25 46.23 0.70 3.38
CA ALA A 25 47.03 0.86 4.60
C ALA A 25 47.72 2.25 4.63
N PRO A 26 48.00 2.81 5.83
CA PRO A 26 48.47 4.19 5.96
C PRO A 26 49.67 4.43 5.06
N MET A 27 49.56 5.45 4.20
CA MET A 27 50.65 5.88 3.35
C MET A 27 51.88 6.12 4.23
N ASN A 28 53.00 5.56 3.76
CA ASN A 28 54.32 5.72 4.35
C ASN A 28 54.68 7.22 4.37
N GLU A 29 54.38 7.91 5.47
CA GLU A 29 54.63 9.35 5.66
C GLU A 29 56.10 9.77 5.53
N ALA A 30 57.03 8.81 5.43
CA ALA A 30 58.43 9.09 5.15
C ALA A 30 58.69 9.55 3.70
N SER A 31 57.88 9.10 2.73
CA SER A 31 58.10 9.34 1.30
C SER A 31 57.84 10.80 0.89
N ASP A 32 56.76 11.39 1.38
CA ASP A 32 56.29 12.70 0.92
C ASP A 32 57.09 13.84 1.57
N ALA A 33 57.56 13.66 2.80
CA ALA A 33 58.43 14.60 3.48
C ALA A 33 59.86 14.65 2.87
N GLU A 34 60.37 13.52 2.37
CA GLU A 34 61.65 13.46 1.67
C GLU A 34 61.58 14.10 0.28
N MET A 35 60.52 13.82 -0.48
CA MET A 35 60.30 14.40 -1.81
C MET A 35 60.10 15.94 -1.75
N LEU A 36 59.43 16.44 -0.71
CA LEU A 36 59.29 17.88 -0.45
C LEU A 36 60.61 18.55 -0.04
N ARG A 37 61.48 17.86 0.71
CA ARG A 37 62.84 18.37 1.01
C ARG A 37 63.71 18.45 -0.23
N GLU A 38 63.65 17.47 -1.12
CA GLU A 38 64.39 17.49 -2.39
C GLU A 38 63.92 18.59 -3.32
N ILE A 39 62.60 18.81 -3.44
CA ILE A 39 62.04 19.90 -4.26
C ILE A 39 62.46 21.27 -3.71
N ASN A 40 62.43 21.44 -2.37
CA ASN A 40 62.83 22.70 -1.74
C ASN A 40 64.36 22.95 -1.84
N ALA A 41 65.17 21.89 -1.79
CA ALA A 41 66.61 21.97 -2.04
C ALA A 41 66.93 22.30 -3.50
N ALA A 42 66.18 21.74 -4.46
CA ALA A 42 66.33 22.05 -5.89
C ALA A 42 65.94 23.50 -6.20
N LEU A 43 64.88 24.01 -5.59
CA LEU A 43 64.43 25.41 -5.75
C LEU A 43 65.42 26.42 -5.17
N LYS A 44 66.02 26.15 -3.99
CA LYS A 44 67.12 26.98 -3.46
C LYS A 44 68.36 27.00 -4.36
N LYS A 45 68.62 25.90 -5.08
CA LYS A 45 69.76 25.82 -6.01
C LYS A 45 69.50 26.70 -7.24
N ILE A 46 68.29 26.64 -7.79
CA ILE A 46 67.84 27.52 -8.88
C ILE A 46 67.84 29.00 -8.44
N GLU A 47 67.47 29.30 -7.19
CA GLU A 47 67.55 30.66 -6.63
C GLU A 47 69.00 31.19 -6.56
N GLY A 48 69.96 30.33 -6.20
CA GLY A 48 71.39 30.67 -6.22
C GLY A 48 71.92 30.95 -7.63
N ASP A 49 71.48 30.16 -8.61
CA ASP A 49 71.89 30.31 -10.02
C ASP A 49 71.29 31.58 -10.66
N VAL A 50 70.05 31.94 -10.29
CA VAL A 50 69.40 33.20 -10.72
C VAL A 50 70.05 34.42 -10.06
N LYS A 51 70.45 34.33 -8.80
CA LYS A 51 71.19 35.41 -8.12
C LYS A 51 72.60 35.59 -8.69
N GLY A 52 73.28 34.49 -9.03
CA GLY A 52 74.58 34.50 -9.71
C GLY A 52 74.50 35.15 -11.08
N THR A 53 73.51 34.78 -11.90
CA THR A 53 73.29 35.37 -13.23
C THR A 53 72.87 36.85 -13.17
N ALA A 54 72.11 37.27 -12.15
CA ALA A 54 71.79 38.68 -11.93
C ALA A 54 73.00 39.50 -11.44
N GLU A 55 73.84 38.94 -10.56
CA GLU A 55 75.07 39.57 -10.09
C GLU A 55 76.15 39.65 -11.18
N ASP A 56 76.25 38.63 -12.04
CA ASP A 56 77.16 38.60 -13.19
C ASP A 56 76.69 39.59 -14.28
N ALA A 57 75.38 39.69 -14.53
CA ALA A 57 74.83 40.73 -15.40
C ALA A 57 75.10 42.16 -14.87
N LEU A 58 75.06 42.36 -13.54
CA LEU A 58 75.42 43.63 -12.89
C LEU A 58 76.94 43.94 -12.92
N LYS A 59 77.80 42.91 -12.92
CA LYS A 59 79.25 43.07 -13.09
C LYS A 59 79.65 43.35 -14.53
N GLU A 60 78.99 42.72 -15.51
CA GLU A 60 79.13 43.00 -16.95
C GLU A 60 78.66 44.44 -17.27
N ALA A 61 77.58 44.90 -16.62
CA ALA A 61 77.03 46.25 -16.76
C ALA A 61 77.93 47.38 -16.23
N LYS A 62 78.93 47.09 -15.37
CA LYS A 62 79.92 48.09 -14.93
C LYS A 62 81.09 48.26 -15.92
N LYS A 63 81.29 47.35 -16.87
CA LYS A 63 82.44 47.37 -17.81
C LYS A 63 82.11 47.91 -19.20
N SER A 64 80.84 47.95 -19.60
CA SER A 64 80.43 48.51 -20.89
C SER A 64 79.50 49.70 -20.65
N GLY A 65 80.06 50.91 -20.70
CA GLY A 65 79.26 52.13 -20.72
C GLY A 65 78.41 52.18 -21.98
N GLU A 66 77.12 52.52 -21.82
CA GLU A 66 76.09 52.72 -22.87
C GLU A 66 75.49 51.40 -23.45
N VAL A 67 74.18 51.07 -23.42
CA VAL A 67 72.89 51.64 -22.99
C VAL A 67 71.90 50.45 -22.87
N SER A 68 70.89 50.50 -21.99
CA SER A 68 69.47 50.47 -22.38
C SER A 68 68.57 50.54 -21.15
N ALA A 69 67.69 51.54 -21.12
CA ALA A 69 66.63 51.64 -20.13
C ALA A 69 65.74 50.38 -20.13
N GLU A 70 65.71 49.62 -21.22
CA GLU A 70 64.98 48.36 -21.35
C GLU A 70 65.60 47.23 -20.52
N THR A 71 66.93 47.10 -20.42
CA THR A 71 67.58 46.08 -19.59
C THR A 71 67.44 46.36 -18.09
N LYS A 72 67.37 47.64 -17.71
CA LYS A 72 67.06 48.04 -16.34
C LYS A 72 65.58 47.80 -16.01
N LEU A 73 64.67 48.07 -16.94
CA LEU A 73 63.24 47.76 -16.79
C LEU A 73 62.95 46.26 -16.76
N THR A 74 63.67 45.43 -17.53
CA THR A 74 63.53 43.97 -17.47
C THR A 74 64.16 43.39 -16.21
N ALA A 75 65.29 43.91 -15.74
CA ALA A 75 65.87 43.54 -14.44
C ALA A 75 64.96 43.95 -13.27
N ASP A 76 64.40 45.16 -13.28
CA ASP A 76 63.43 45.61 -12.28
C ASP A 76 62.15 44.77 -12.34
N LYS A 77 61.64 44.43 -13.54
CA LYS A 77 60.50 43.51 -13.70
C LYS A 77 60.81 42.09 -13.21
N LEU A 78 62.02 41.59 -13.41
CA LEU A 78 62.45 40.29 -12.91
C LEU A 78 62.59 40.30 -11.38
N LEU A 79 63.07 41.39 -10.80
CA LEU A 79 63.12 41.57 -9.34
C LEU A 79 61.73 41.71 -8.72
N THR A 80 60.80 42.42 -9.37
CA THR A 80 59.41 42.51 -8.88
C THR A 80 58.68 41.18 -8.99
N THR A 81 58.83 40.46 -10.11
CA THR A 81 58.23 39.12 -10.27
C THR A 81 58.85 38.11 -9.30
N GLN A 82 60.14 38.22 -8.97
CA GLN A 82 60.78 37.43 -7.91
C GLN A 82 60.18 37.73 -6.53
N ALA A 83 59.92 39.00 -6.20
CA ALA A 83 59.28 39.37 -4.95
C ALA A 83 57.84 38.84 -4.86
N GLU A 84 57.09 38.87 -5.96
CA GLU A 84 55.75 38.29 -6.07
C GLU A 84 55.75 36.77 -5.95
N LEU A 85 56.73 36.09 -6.54
CA LEU A 85 56.95 34.64 -6.41
C LEU A 85 57.28 34.26 -4.96
N ASN A 86 58.15 35.02 -4.27
CA ASN A 86 58.46 34.80 -2.86
C ASN A 86 57.23 34.96 -1.96
N THR A 87 56.40 35.95 -2.25
CA THR A 87 55.15 36.17 -1.51
C THR A 87 54.17 35.02 -1.76
N SER A 88 54.10 34.52 -2.99
CA SER A 88 53.25 33.39 -3.38
C SER A 88 53.72 32.06 -2.76
N LEU A 89 55.03 31.83 -2.68
CA LEU A 89 55.63 30.67 -2.02
C LEU A 89 55.37 30.66 -0.52
N LYS A 90 55.48 31.83 0.13
CA LYS A 90 55.12 31.95 1.54
C LYS A 90 53.64 31.65 1.77
N ASN A 91 52.75 32.21 0.95
CA ASN A 91 51.32 31.95 1.04
C ASN A 91 50.94 30.48 0.79
N LEU A 92 51.65 29.79 -0.10
CA LEU A 92 51.46 28.35 -0.33
C LEU A 92 51.96 27.52 0.85
N THR A 93 53.09 27.91 1.45
CA THR A 93 53.63 27.26 2.66
C THR A 93 52.65 27.40 3.82
N ASP A 94 52.16 28.61 4.09
CA ASP A 94 51.19 28.89 5.15
C ASP A 94 49.88 28.12 4.94
N LYS A 95 49.43 27.95 3.68
CA LYS A 95 48.25 27.14 3.34
C LYS A 95 48.47 25.64 3.54
N VAL A 96 49.66 25.13 3.21
CA VAL A 96 49.99 23.72 3.42
C VAL A 96 50.10 23.42 4.91
N GLU A 97 50.74 24.29 5.70
CA GLU A 97 50.78 24.16 7.15
C GLU A 97 49.36 24.21 7.76
N GLY A 98 48.51 25.13 7.30
CA GLY A 98 47.11 25.20 7.70
C GLY A 98 46.30 23.94 7.35
N LEU A 99 46.52 23.35 6.17
CA LEU A 99 45.89 22.10 5.75
C LEU A 99 46.40 20.90 6.57
N THR A 100 47.69 20.86 6.92
CA THR A 100 48.23 19.80 7.80
C THR A 100 47.67 19.90 9.21
N ALA A 101 47.49 21.12 9.74
CA ALA A 101 46.85 21.33 11.04
C ALA A 101 45.37 20.94 11.01
N GLN A 102 44.63 21.32 9.96
CA GLN A 102 43.24 20.91 9.78
C GLN A 102 43.11 19.39 9.62
N ASN A 103 44.02 18.72 8.89
CA ASN A 103 44.01 17.26 8.78
C ASN A 103 44.37 16.56 10.10
N GLN A 104 45.25 17.15 10.93
CA GLN A 104 45.49 16.64 12.28
C GLN A 104 44.29 16.81 13.20
N GLU A 105 43.62 17.97 13.18
CA GLU A 105 42.39 18.21 13.94
C GLU A 105 41.24 17.33 13.45
N LEU A 106 41.12 17.13 12.14
CA LEU A 106 40.14 16.22 11.55
C LEU A 106 40.45 14.77 11.93
N ALA A 107 41.72 14.35 11.93
CA ALA A 107 42.13 13.03 12.41
C ALA A 107 41.86 12.85 13.91
N GLN A 108 42.04 13.89 14.74
CA GLN A 108 41.70 13.86 16.17
C GLN A 108 40.17 13.80 16.39
N ASN A 109 39.39 14.53 15.58
CA ASN A 109 37.92 14.51 15.62
C ASN A 109 37.33 13.20 15.05
N PHE A 110 37.99 12.57 14.07
CA PHE A 110 37.62 11.25 13.59
C PHE A 110 38.05 10.14 14.56
N ALA A 111 39.19 10.28 15.24
CA ALA A 111 39.60 9.37 16.30
C ALA A 111 38.68 9.43 17.52
N SER A 112 38.15 10.61 17.86
CA SER A 112 37.12 10.76 18.91
C SER A 112 35.72 10.32 18.45
N GLY A 113 35.44 10.34 17.14
CA GLY A 113 34.15 9.91 16.56
C GLY A 113 34.03 8.44 16.15
N LEU A 114 35.13 7.71 15.95
CA LEU A 114 35.14 6.31 15.46
C LEU A 114 35.98 5.33 16.30
N GLY A 115 36.25 5.66 17.56
CA GLY A 115 36.96 4.82 18.53
C GLY A 115 36.03 4.24 19.61
N GLY A 116 35.14 3.32 19.25
CA GLY A 116 34.41 2.52 20.22
C GLY A 116 35.36 1.68 21.06
N GLY A 117 35.45 1.99 22.36
CA GLY A 117 36.27 1.23 23.32
C GLY A 117 37.10 2.07 24.31
N GLY A 118 36.73 3.32 24.59
CA GLY A 118 37.26 4.10 25.70
C GLY A 118 36.19 4.24 26.79
N ASN A 119 36.57 3.98 28.04
CA ASN A 119 35.72 3.99 29.23
C ASN A 119 35.20 5.40 29.57
N ASP A 120 34.31 5.96 28.76
CA ASP A 120 33.51 7.15 29.08
C ASP A 120 32.15 6.71 29.67
N GLY A 121 32.23 6.28 30.92
CA GLY A 121 31.06 6.31 31.79
C GLY A 121 30.70 7.77 32.13
N PRO A 122 29.50 8.03 32.69
CA PRO A 122 29.11 9.37 33.10
C PRO A 122 30.21 9.98 33.99
N MET A 123 30.75 11.13 33.57
CA MET A 123 31.82 11.80 34.32
C MET A 123 31.37 12.02 35.75
N SER A 124 32.07 11.36 36.67
CA SER A 124 31.95 11.62 38.10
C SER A 124 32.34 13.08 38.37
N LEU A 125 31.75 13.70 39.40
CA LEU A 125 32.13 15.04 39.88
C LEU A 125 33.66 15.19 40.02
N GLY A 126 34.37 14.10 40.34
CA GLY A 126 35.83 14.08 40.41
C GLY A 126 36.54 14.22 39.06
N GLN A 127 35.99 13.67 37.97
CA GLN A 127 36.53 13.82 36.62
C GLN A 127 36.22 15.20 36.03
N ALA A 128 35.05 15.77 36.34
CA ALA A 128 34.71 17.15 35.93
C ALA A 128 35.64 18.20 36.57
N VAL A 129 36.05 17.98 37.83
CA VAL A 129 37.01 18.84 38.55
C VAL A 129 38.42 18.77 37.94
N VAL A 130 38.83 17.61 37.42
CA VAL A 130 40.13 17.45 36.74
C VAL A 130 40.10 18.08 35.35
N ALA A 131 39.00 17.98 34.62
CA ALA A 131 38.83 18.63 33.32
C ALA A 131 38.80 20.17 33.40
N GLN A 132 38.35 20.74 34.53
CA GLN A 132 38.31 22.19 34.80
C GLN A 132 39.39 22.65 35.80
N HIS A 133 40.55 21.99 35.81
CA HIS A 133 41.64 22.27 36.75
C HIS A 133 42.09 23.74 36.80
N ASP A 134 41.96 24.50 35.70
CA ASP A 134 42.29 25.93 35.67
C ASP A 134 41.25 26.82 36.38
N ALA A 135 39.97 26.43 36.39
CA ALA A 135 38.92 27.12 37.15
C ALA A 135 39.01 26.82 38.66
N VAL A 136 39.54 25.64 39.02
CA VAL A 136 39.75 25.22 40.41
C VAL A 136 40.99 25.89 41.02
N LYS A 137 42.05 26.12 40.23
CA LYS A 137 43.26 26.85 40.69
C LYS A 137 43.03 28.34 40.95
N ALA A 138 42.07 28.96 40.28
CA ALA A 138 41.74 30.38 40.43
C ALA A 138 40.75 30.68 41.59
N PHE A 139 40.40 29.68 42.41
CA PHE A 139 39.30 29.76 43.34
C PHE A 139 39.72 30.15 44.77
N SER A 140 39.24 31.29 45.28
CA SER A 140 39.46 31.77 46.66
C SER A 140 38.16 32.15 47.40
N GLY A 141 37.06 31.43 47.12
CA GLY A 141 35.74 31.64 47.74
C GLY A 141 35.10 30.38 48.31
N SER A 142 33.86 30.48 48.80
CA SER A 142 33.20 29.39 49.57
C SER A 142 32.24 28.49 48.76
N ALA A 143 31.99 28.75 47.46
CA ALA A 143 31.25 27.83 46.58
C ALA A 143 31.64 27.98 45.08
N ILE A 144 31.85 26.86 44.39
CA ILE A 144 32.00 26.75 42.92
C ILE A 144 30.65 26.33 42.33
N LYS A 145 30.15 27.04 41.32
CA LYS A 145 29.02 26.57 40.49
C LYS A 145 29.59 25.81 39.29
N LEU A 146 29.30 24.51 39.23
CA LEU A 146 29.55 23.66 38.08
C LEU A 146 28.24 23.56 37.29
N ASP A 147 28.15 24.21 36.13
CA ASP A 147 26.98 24.10 35.26
C ASP A 147 27.00 22.75 34.54
N ILE A 148 26.28 21.76 35.07
CA ILE A 148 26.05 20.47 34.41
C ILE A 148 24.97 20.68 33.33
N ASN A 149 25.39 21.13 32.15
CA ASN A 149 24.49 21.38 31.02
C ASN A 149 24.18 20.12 30.21
N ASN A 150 23.68 19.05 30.85
CA ASN A 150 23.07 17.94 30.10
C ASN A 150 21.57 18.18 30.01
N ALA A 151 21.14 18.95 29.00
CA ALA A 151 19.72 19.18 28.74
C ALA A 151 18.98 17.84 28.60
N ILE A 152 17.86 17.67 29.31
CA ILE A 152 17.02 16.48 29.17
C ILE A 152 16.32 16.59 27.81
N THR A 153 16.75 15.78 26.84
CA THR A 153 16.28 15.83 25.45
C THR A 153 15.57 14.52 25.09
N THR A 154 14.93 14.49 23.92
CA THR A 154 14.31 13.29 23.34
C THR A 154 15.33 12.28 22.79
N ALA A 155 16.63 12.51 22.97
CA ALA A 155 17.69 11.60 22.53
C ALA A 155 17.82 10.35 23.44
N ASP A 156 18.30 9.25 22.86
CA ASP A 156 18.61 8.02 23.58
C ASP A 156 19.66 8.27 24.67
N GLY A 157 19.37 7.80 25.89
CA GLY A 157 20.16 8.09 27.10
C GLY A 157 19.68 9.28 27.93
N SER A 158 18.58 9.95 27.53
CA SER A 158 17.91 11.03 28.27
C SER A 158 16.40 10.74 28.45
N ALA A 159 15.50 11.73 28.38
CA ALA A 159 14.05 11.48 28.42
C ALA A 159 13.53 10.70 27.20
N GLY A 160 14.32 10.53 26.14
CA GLY A 160 14.01 9.66 25.00
C GLY A 160 13.65 8.23 25.38
N GLY A 161 14.30 7.66 26.42
CA GLY A 161 13.98 6.33 26.93
C GLY A 161 12.65 6.23 27.69
N LEU A 162 12.00 7.36 27.99
CA LEU A 162 10.64 7.42 28.55
C LEU A 162 9.56 7.57 27.46
N ILE A 163 9.97 7.82 26.22
CA ILE A 163 9.06 7.97 25.09
C ILE A 163 8.74 6.58 24.55
N TYR A 164 7.52 6.10 24.78
CA TYR A 164 7.02 4.92 24.08
C TYR A 164 6.55 5.33 22.68
N ARG A 165 6.85 4.50 21.68
CA ARG A 165 6.18 4.60 20.38
C ARG A 165 4.79 4.04 20.53
N GLU A 166 3.78 4.88 20.31
CA GLU A 166 2.44 4.38 20.04
C GLU A 166 2.45 3.74 18.66
N GLU A 167 2.33 2.41 18.63
CA GLU A 167 2.03 1.67 17.41
C GLU A 167 0.52 1.38 17.41
N GLU A 168 -0.13 1.61 16.28
CA GLU A 168 -1.52 1.24 16.11
C GLU A 168 -1.62 -0.29 16.19
N ARG A 169 -2.22 -0.79 17.28
CA ARG A 169 -2.35 -2.23 17.54
C ARG A 169 -3.41 -2.88 16.65
N GLU A 170 -4.34 -2.09 16.12
CA GLU A 170 -5.37 -2.57 15.19
C GLU A 170 -4.84 -2.53 13.75
N PRO A 171 -4.97 -3.64 12.98
CA PRO A 171 -4.64 -3.60 11.57
C PRO A 171 -5.64 -2.69 10.83
N VAL A 172 -5.12 -1.81 9.96
CA VAL A 172 -5.97 -1.04 9.04
C VAL A 172 -6.65 -1.99 8.06
N ARG A 173 -7.95 -2.19 8.26
CA ARG A 173 -8.77 -3.12 7.48
C ARG A 173 -8.92 -2.68 6.02
N MET A 174 -8.91 -3.65 5.12
CA MET A 174 -9.32 -3.40 3.73
C MET A 174 -10.82 -3.03 3.68
N PRO A 175 -11.24 -2.19 2.72
CA PRO A 175 -12.64 -1.79 2.62
C PRO A 175 -13.53 -3.00 2.29
N LYS A 176 -14.51 -3.26 3.16
CA LYS A 176 -15.56 -4.26 2.93
C LYS A 176 -16.66 -3.63 2.09
N ARG A 177 -17.04 -4.29 0.99
CA ARG A 177 -18.15 -3.83 0.17
C ARG A 177 -19.46 -4.12 0.89
N ARG A 178 -20.44 -3.23 0.74
CA ARG A 178 -21.78 -3.46 1.26
C ARG A 178 -22.45 -4.56 0.42
N LEU A 179 -22.74 -5.70 1.05
CA LEU A 179 -23.47 -6.80 0.43
C LEU A 179 -24.95 -6.50 0.58
N LEU A 180 -25.65 -6.31 -0.54
CA LEU A 180 -27.01 -5.79 -0.57
C LEU A 180 -28.01 -6.80 -1.15
N VAL A 181 -27.57 -7.67 -2.07
CA VAL A 181 -28.48 -8.52 -2.85
C VAL A 181 -29.14 -9.58 -1.97
N ALA A 182 -28.40 -10.17 -1.03
CA ALA A 182 -28.95 -11.14 -0.08
C ALA A 182 -30.00 -10.52 0.86
N GLY A 183 -29.91 -9.21 1.14
CA GLY A 183 -30.88 -8.47 1.95
C GLY A 183 -32.20 -8.17 1.23
N LEU A 184 -32.23 -8.26 -0.10
CA LEU A 184 -33.45 -8.07 -0.90
C LEU A 184 -34.33 -9.32 -0.95
N LEU A 185 -33.80 -10.47 -0.54
CA LEU A 185 -34.51 -11.74 -0.53
C LEU A 185 -35.27 -11.95 0.78
N SER A 186 -36.40 -12.65 0.69
CA SER A 186 -37.07 -13.17 1.89
C SER A 186 -36.17 -14.22 2.54
N ARG A 187 -35.92 -14.11 3.85
CA ARG A 187 -35.17 -15.10 4.63
C ARG A 187 -36.09 -16.02 5.43
N GLY A 188 -35.73 -17.30 5.50
CA GLY A 188 -36.37 -18.32 6.31
C GLY A 188 -35.36 -19.29 6.90
N VAL A 189 -35.82 -20.17 7.79
CA VAL A 189 -34.99 -21.24 8.36
C VAL A 189 -35.55 -22.60 7.97
N VAL A 190 -34.68 -23.59 7.78
CA VAL A 190 -35.08 -24.97 7.47
C VAL A 190 -34.27 -25.95 8.31
N SER A 191 -34.87 -27.06 8.77
CA SER A 191 -34.18 -28.09 9.55
C SER A 191 -33.86 -29.36 8.75
N SER A 192 -34.47 -29.52 7.58
CA SER A 192 -34.26 -30.62 6.63
C SER A 192 -33.14 -30.30 5.62
N ASP A 193 -32.53 -31.34 5.04
CA ASP A 193 -31.50 -31.22 3.98
C ASP A 193 -32.10 -30.88 2.60
N ALA A 194 -33.42 -30.97 2.45
CA ALA A 194 -34.15 -30.53 1.26
C ALA A 194 -35.46 -29.84 1.66
N HIS A 195 -35.85 -28.84 0.87
CA HIS A 195 -37.14 -28.17 1.00
C HIS A 195 -37.96 -28.37 -0.26
N THR A 196 -39.10 -29.04 -0.12
CA THR A 196 -40.05 -29.22 -1.21
C THR A 196 -41.23 -28.29 -1.05
N TYR A 197 -41.54 -27.54 -2.11
CA TYR A 197 -42.69 -26.67 -2.20
C TYR A 197 -43.46 -26.92 -3.51
N ARG A 198 -44.72 -26.49 -3.53
CA ARG A 198 -45.60 -26.64 -4.70
C ARG A 198 -45.79 -25.27 -5.33
N LYS A 199 -45.48 -25.15 -6.61
CA LYS A 199 -45.70 -23.94 -7.43
C LYS A 199 -46.99 -24.12 -8.22
N GLN A 200 -47.83 -23.09 -8.28
CA GLN A 200 -48.91 -23.07 -9.27
C GLN A 200 -48.31 -22.71 -10.63
N THR A 201 -48.47 -23.59 -11.62
CA THR A 201 -47.91 -23.45 -12.97
C THR A 201 -48.95 -22.95 -13.96
N VAL A 202 -50.21 -23.40 -13.83
CA VAL A 202 -51.30 -23.01 -14.74
C VAL A 202 -52.40 -22.33 -13.96
N ARG A 203 -52.86 -21.18 -14.47
CA ARG A 203 -54.02 -20.44 -13.96
C ARG A 203 -54.81 -19.87 -15.14
N THR A 204 -55.63 -20.70 -15.78
CA THR A 204 -56.55 -20.25 -16.83
C THR A 204 -57.93 -20.08 -16.22
N SER A 205 -58.27 -18.84 -15.85
CA SER A 205 -59.59 -18.50 -15.31
C SER A 205 -60.50 -18.12 -16.45
N ALA A 206 -61.50 -18.95 -16.75
CA ALA A 206 -62.51 -18.67 -17.76
C ALA A 206 -63.76 -18.01 -17.18
N ALA A 207 -63.66 -17.44 -15.96
CA ALA A 207 -64.78 -16.79 -15.28
C ALA A 207 -65.41 -15.70 -16.15
N ALA A 208 -66.69 -15.86 -16.47
CA ALA A 208 -67.48 -14.92 -17.25
C ALA A 208 -68.90 -14.83 -16.67
N MET A 209 -69.61 -13.76 -17.02
CA MET A 209 -71.04 -13.64 -16.71
C MET A 209 -71.82 -14.66 -17.55
N VAL A 210 -72.60 -15.52 -16.90
CA VAL A 210 -73.34 -16.61 -17.58
C VAL A 210 -74.83 -16.29 -17.52
N ALA A 211 -75.48 -16.33 -18.69
CA ALA A 211 -76.93 -16.18 -18.79
C ALA A 211 -77.65 -17.41 -18.23
N GLU A 212 -78.90 -17.24 -17.81
CA GLU A 212 -79.73 -18.34 -17.31
C GLU A 212 -79.89 -19.42 -18.39
N GLY A 213 -79.50 -20.66 -18.07
CA GLY A 213 -79.55 -21.82 -18.98
C GLY A 213 -78.29 -22.06 -19.83
N ALA A 214 -77.26 -21.20 -19.77
CA ALA A 214 -76.00 -21.43 -20.47
C ALA A 214 -74.99 -22.26 -19.64
N ALA A 215 -74.12 -23.01 -20.31
CA ALA A 215 -73.06 -23.76 -19.67
C ALA A 215 -72.02 -22.82 -19.05
N THR A 216 -71.65 -23.08 -17.81
CA THR A 216 -70.61 -22.31 -17.11
C THR A 216 -69.24 -22.64 -17.71
N PRO A 217 -68.40 -21.63 -18.02
CA PRO A 217 -67.06 -21.85 -18.56
C PRO A 217 -66.13 -22.54 -17.53
N GLU A 218 -65.33 -23.49 -18.00
CA GLU A 218 -64.42 -24.27 -17.17
C GLU A 218 -63.08 -23.54 -16.95
N SER A 219 -62.62 -23.49 -15.71
CA SER A 219 -61.30 -22.95 -15.35
C SER A 219 -60.31 -24.08 -15.09
N ASN A 220 -59.06 -23.90 -15.51
CA ASN A 220 -57.98 -24.88 -15.35
C ASN A 220 -56.88 -24.35 -14.41
N TYR A 221 -56.54 -25.14 -13.40
CA TYR A 221 -55.46 -24.84 -12.45
C TYR A 221 -54.52 -26.03 -12.32
N GLY A 222 -53.21 -25.78 -12.40
CA GLY A 222 -52.18 -26.82 -12.31
C GLY A 222 -51.08 -26.46 -11.32
N TRP A 223 -50.55 -27.46 -10.61
CA TRP A 223 -49.46 -27.30 -9.64
C TRP A 223 -48.32 -28.28 -9.91
N THR A 224 -47.08 -27.81 -9.77
CA THR A 224 -45.86 -28.61 -9.89
C THR A 224 -45.13 -28.65 -8.56
N LYS A 225 -44.60 -29.82 -8.19
CA LYS A 225 -43.76 -30.01 -7.00
C LYS A 225 -42.29 -29.75 -7.37
N VAL A 226 -41.63 -28.83 -6.69
CA VAL A 226 -40.21 -28.51 -6.86
C VAL A 226 -39.48 -28.82 -5.56
N THR A 227 -38.33 -29.48 -5.65
CA THR A 227 -37.49 -29.80 -4.47
C THR A 227 -36.14 -29.17 -4.67
N ASP A 228 -35.80 -28.25 -3.77
CA ASP A 228 -34.48 -27.64 -3.70
C ASP A 228 -33.70 -28.29 -2.54
N THR A 229 -32.39 -28.41 -2.68
CA THR A 229 -31.50 -29.08 -1.70
C THR A 229 -30.58 -28.07 -1.02
N VAL A 230 -30.24 -28.33 0.24
CA VAL A 230 -29.31 -27.49 1.01
C VAL A 230 -27.89 -27.68 0.47
N ARG A 231 -27.20 -26.57 0.16
CA ARG A 231 -25.78 -26.53 -0.20
C ARG A 231 -24.94 -25.93 0.91
N LYS A 232 -23.63 -26.12 0.82
CA LYS A 232 -22.65 -25.70 1.83
C LYS A 232 -21.64 -24.75 1.21
N ILE A 233 -21.46 -23.60 1.83
CA ILE A 233 -20.38 -22.67 1.53
C ILE A 233 -19.42 -22.69 2.72
N GLY A 234 -18.12 -22.75 2.45
CA GLY A 234 -17.13 -22.67 3.51
C GLY A 234 -15.73 -22.56 2.98
N HIS A 235 -14.88 -21.90 3.76
CA HIS A 235 -13.45 -21.78 3.52
C HIS A 235 -12.70 -22.01 4.83
N HIS A 236 -11.39 -22.12 4.77
CA HIS A 236 -10.54 -22.26 5.94
C HIS A 236 -9.23 -21.52 5.72
N ILE A 237 -8.59 -21.17 6.83
CA ILE A 237 -7.24 -20.64 6.87
C ILE A 237 -6.45 -21.36 7.97
N ASN A 238 -5.14 -21.45 7.81
CA ASN A 238 -4.25 -21.98 8.83
C ASN A 238 -3.45 -20.83 9.44
N VAL A 239 -3.36 -20.80 10.77
CA VAL A 239 -2.71 -19.74 11.55
C VAL A 239 -1.81 -20.38 12.59
N SER A 240 -0.62 -19.82 12.82
CA SER A 240 0.28 -20.32 13.88
C SER A 240 -0.32 -20.09 15.27
N GLU A 241 -0.19 -21.06 16.16
CA GLU A 241 -0.62 -20.96 17.56
C GLU A 241 0.11 -19.84 18.29
N GLU A 242 1.40 -19.65 18.02
CA GLU A 242 2.21 -18.57 18.58
C GLU A 242 1.68 -17.19 18.13
N SER A 243 1.36 -17.04 16.84
CA SER A 243 0.78 -15.80 16.31
C SER A 243 -0.59 -15.50 16.90
N LEU A 244 -1.39 -16.53 17.21
CA LEU A 244 -2.72 -16.38 17.81
C LEU A 244 -2.64 -16.05 19.31
N ALA A 245 -1.54 -16.42 19.98
CA ALA A 245 -1.27 -16.10 21.38
C ALA A 245 -0.65 -14.70 21.55
N ASP A 246 0.23 -14.29 20.64
CA ASP A 246 0.98 -13.03 20.74
C ASP A 246 0.19 -11.82 20.20
N ALA A 247 -0.80 -12.05 19.32
CA ALA A 247 -1.61 -10.99 18.72
C ALA A 247 -3.05 -10.97 19.25
N ASP A 248 -3.31 -10.13 20.25
CA ASP A 248 -4.62 -9.96 20.90
C ASP A 248 -5.79 -9.72 19.94
N TYR A 249 -5.55 -9.07 18.78
CA TYR A 249 -6.58 -8.69 17.80
C TYR A 249 -6.74 -9.70 16.65
N LEU A 250 -5.83 -10.66 16.51
CA LEU A 250 -5.81 -11.55 15.35
C LEU A 250 -7.06 -12.43 15.30
N GLN A 251 -7.57 -12.87 16.46
CA GLN A 251 -8.76 -13.72 16.54
C GLN A 251 -10.03 -13.01 16.04
N SER A 252 -10.25 -11.76 16.46
CA SER A 252 -11.44 -10.98 16.07
C SER A 252 -11.38 -10.56 14.60
N GLU A 253 -10.18 -10.27 14.10
CA GLU A 253 -9.97 -9.94 12.70
C GLU A 253 -10.23 -11.16 11.80
N ILE A 254 -9.70 -12.33 12.16
CA ILE A 254 -9.98 -13.59 11.46
C ILE A 254 -11.48 -13.90 11.44
N ASP A 255 -12.19 -13.80 12.58
CA ASP A 255 -13.63 -14.05 12.61
C ASP A 255 -14.39 -13.09 11.67
N THR A 256 -14.02 -11.81 11.68
CA THR A 256 -14.69 -10.79 10.85
C THR A 256 -14.40 -10.97 9.36
N GLU A 257 -13.17 -11.33 8.98
CA GLU A 257 -12.78 -11.59 7.59
C GLU A 257 -13.38 -12.89 7.05
N LEU A 258 -13.36 -13.98 7.83
CA LEU A 258 -13.94 -15.25 7.40
C LEU A 258 -15.45 -15.13 7.19
N ARG A 259 -16.16 -14.44 8.11
CA ARG A 259 -17.60 -14.17 7.93
C ARG A 259 -17.87 -13.35 6.68
N TYR A 260 -17.11 -12.28 6.45
CA TYR A 260 -17.26 -11.44 5.27
C TYR A 260 -16.97 -12.21 3.97
N GLY A 261 -15.93 -13.03 3.93
CA GLY A 261 -15.62 -13.86 2.76
C GLY A 261 -16.72 -14.89 2.45
N LEU A 262 -17.39 -15.40 3.49
CA LEU A 262 -18.53 -16.30 3.32
C LEU A 262 -19.75 -15.56 2.77
N ASP A 263 -20.09 -14.40 3.32
CA ASP A 263 -21.22 -13.59 2.85
C ASP A 263 -20.98 -13.09 1.41
N LEU A 264 -19.72 -12.83 1.04
CA LEU A 264 -19.32 -12.43 -0.30
C LEU A 264 -19.57 -13.54 -1.33
N GLU A 265 -19.23 -14.78 -1.00
CA GLU A 265 -19.48 -15.94 -1.87
C GLU A 265 -20.97 -16.30 -1.91
N GLU A 266 -21.70 -16.15 -0.79
CA GLU A 266 -23.17 -16.26 -0.77
C GLU A 266 -23.81 -15.30 -1.78
N GLU A 267 -23.43 -14.02 -1.77
CA GLU A 267 -24.00 -13.06 -2.71
C GLU A 267 -23.76 -13.45 -4.17
N LYS A 268 -22.55 -13.92 -4.51
CA LYS A 268 -22.21 -14.38 -5.87
C LYS A 268 -23.03 -15.59 -6.28
N GLN A 269 -23.15 -16.59 -5.41
CA GLN A 269 -23.91 -17.81 -5.68
C GLN A 269 -25.41 -17.53 -5.80
N VAL A 270 -25.94 -16.65 -4.94
CA VAL A 270 -27.34 -16.22 -4.99
C VAL A 270 -27.64 -15.46 -6.28
N LEU A 271 -26.74 -14.58 -6.72
CA LEU A 271 -26.95 -13.78 -7.92
C LEU A 271 -26.72 -14.58 -9.21
N ALA A 272 -25.57 -15.23 -9.34
CA ALA A 272 -25.04 -15.79 -10.59
C ALA A 272 -24.64 -17.27 -10.50
N GLY A 273 -25.10 -18.01 -9.49
CA GLY A 273 -24.85 -19.46 -9.38
C GLY A 273 -25.32 -20.25 -10.61
N ASP A 274 -24.52 -21.21 -11.05
CA ASP A 274 -24.76 -22.03 -12.24
C ASP A 274 -25.72 -23.22 -11.98
N GLY A 275 -25.97 -23.56 -10.72
CA GLY A 275 -26.79 -24.71 -10.30
C GLY A 275 -26.17 -26.07 -10.65
N ILE A 276 -24.89 -26.13 -11.02
CA ILE A 276 -24.21 -27.37 -11.38
C ILE A 276 -23.48 -27.94 -10.15
N GLY A 277 -23.67 -29.23 -9.90
CA GLY A 277 -23.06 -29.92 -8.76
C GLY A 277 -23.56 -29.37 -7.42
N GLU A 278 -22.66 -28.77 -6.65
CA GLU A 278 -22.94 -28.22 -5.32
C GLU A 278 -23.21 -26.71 -5.30
N ASN A 279 -23.14 -26.05 -6.45
CA ASN A 279 -23.44 -24.62 -6.55
C ASN A 279 -24.95 -24.36 -6.42
N HIS A 280 -25.29 -23.15 -5.97
CA HIS A 280 -26.67 -22.71 -5.99
C HIS A 280 -27.12 -22.39 -7.42
N LEU A 281 -28.42 -22.55 -7.66
CA LEU A 281 -29.02 -22.00 -8.87
C LEU A 281 -29.24 -20.50 -8.62
N GLY A 282 -28.56 -19.63 -9.37
CA GLY A 282 -28.60 -18.19 -9.17
C GLY A 282 -29.85 -17.52 -9.75
N LEU A 283 -30.14 -16.31 -9.27
CA LEU A 283 -31.27 -15.49 -9.76
C LEU A 283 -31.18 -15.20 -11.26
N ILE A 284 -29.99 -14.88 -11.78
CA ILE A 284 -29.76 -14.61 -13.21
C ILE A 284 -30.03 -15.86 -14.06
N SER A 285 -29.66 -17.04 -13.57
CA SER A 285 -29.87 -18.31 -14.30
C SER A 285 -31.35 -18.64 -14.45
N VAL A 286 -32.17 -18.17 -13.51
CA VAL A 286 -33.61 -18.48 -13.40
C VAL A 286 -34.51 -17.40 -13.97
N ALA A 287 -34.02 -16.16 -14.03
CA ALA A 287 -34.75 -15.02 -14.54
C ALA A 287 -35.05 -15.17 -16.04
N PRO A 288 -36.29 -14.92 -16.47
CA PRO A 288 -36.61 -14.78 -17.89
C PRO A 288 -35.80 -13.64 -18.49
N GLY A 289 -35.39 -13.81 -19.75
CA GLY A 289 -34.73 -12.77 -20.52
C GLY A 289 -35.67 -11.61 -20.81
N PHE A 290 -35.09 -10.42 -20.91
CA PHE A 290 -35.79 -9.21 -21.32
C PHE A 290 -36.29 -9.35 -22.75
N VAL A 291 -37.57 -9.10 -22.95
CA VAL A 291 -38.19 -9.00 -24.26
C VAL A 291 -38.98 -7.70 -24.28
N ALA A 292 -38.72 -6.85 -25.28
CA ALA A 292 -39.53 -5.67 -25.49
C ALA A 292 -40.96 -6.12 -25.83
N ALA A 293 -41.88 -5.96 -24.88
CA ALA A 293 -43.27 -6.41 -25.01
C ALA A 293 -43.99 -5.76 -26.20
N ASP A 294 -43.58 -4.54 -26.55
CA ASP A 294 -44.09 -3.81 -27.71
C ASP A 294 -42.92 -3.16 -28.46
N ALA A 295 -42.72 -3.57 -29.71
CA ALA A 295 -41.66 -3.04 -30.58
C ALA A 295 -41.92 -1.60 -31.05
N SER A 296 -43.11 -1.05 -30.82
CA SER A 296 -43.43 0.35 -31.12
C SER A 296 -42.88 1.34 -30.09
N LEU A 297 -42.53 0.88 -28.89
CA LEU A 297 -41.98 1.73 -27.84
C LEU A 297 -40.47 1.98 -28.06
N PRO A 298 -39.98 3.19 -27.81
CA PRO A 298 -38.57 3.51 -27.95
C PRO A 298 -37.74 2.68 -26.96
N ASN A 299 -36.69 2.03 -27.48
CA ASN A 299 -35.73 1.23 -26.70
C ASN A 299 -34.30 1.61 -27.09
N ALA A 300 -34.02 2.92 -27.17
CA ALA A 300 -32.75 3.44 -27.63
C ALA A 300 -31.76 3.68 -26.48
N THR A 301 -32.26 3.95 -25.27
CA THR A 301 -31.42 4.26 -24.10
C THR A 301 -31.50 3.19 -23.03
N ARG A 302 -30.48 3.17 -22.15
CA ARG A 302 -30.46 2.30 -20.95
C ARG A 302 -31.66 2.55 -20.04
N ILE A 303 -32.11 3.81 -19.97
CA ILE A 303 -33.27 4.22 -19.16
C ILE A 303 -34.56 3.64 -19.73
N ASP A 304 -34.72 3.64 -21.07
CA ASP A 304 -35.87 3.06 -21.74
C ASP A 304 -35.92 1.54 -21.57
N ARG A 305 -34.78 0.86 -21.71
CA ARG A 305 -34.64 -0.59 -21.48
C ARG A 305 -35.17 -1.00 -20.11
N LEU A 306 -34.77 -0.28 -19.06
CA LEU A 306 -35.22 -0.53 -17.70
C LEU A 306 -36.70 -0.17 -17.50
N ARG A 307 -37.22 0.84 -18.21
CA ARG A 307 -38.66 1.17 -18.18
C ARG A 307 -39.52 0.07 -18.81
N LEU A 308 -39.04 -0.52 -19.91
CA LEU A 308 -39.68 -1.65 -20.57
C LEU A 308 -39.59 -2.91 -19.71
N ALA A 309 -38.52 -3.10 -18.94
CA ALA A 309 -38.42 -4.20 -17.99
C ALA A 309 -39.53 -4.13 -16.91
N ILE A 310 -39.83 -2.92 -16.41
CA ILE A 310 -40.97 -2.69 -15.50
C ILE A 310 -42.28 -3.06 -16.18
N LEU A 311 -42.45 -2.71 -17.46
CA LEU A 311 -43.66 -3.05 -18.23
C LEU A 311 -43.80 -4.57 -18.38
N GLN A 312 -42.72 -5.29 -18.70
CA GLN A 312 -42.74 -6.74 -18.86
C GLN A 312 -43.22 -7.44 -17.57
N ILE A 313 -42.72 -7.02 -16.41
CA ILE A 313 -43.14 -7.58 -15.11
C ILE A 313 -44.59 -7.17 -14.77
N ALA A 314 -44.99 -5.95 -15.11
CA ALA A 314 -46.36 -5.49 -14.88
C ALA A 314 -47.40 -6.24 -15.73
N LEU A 315 -47.04 -6.66 -16.96
CA LEU A 315 -47.90 -7.48 -17.82
C LEU A 315 -48.11 -8.91 -17.29
N GLU A 316 -47.21 -9.37 -16.42
CA GLU A 316 -47.29 -10.66 -15.73
C GLU A 316 -48.01 -10.55 -14.36
N ASP A 317 -48.71 -9.43 -14.09
CA ASP A 317 -49.40 -9.11 -12.84
C ASP A 317 -48.49 -9.02 -11.60
N TYR A 318 -47.20 -8.72 -11.80
CA TYR A 318 -46.23 -8.51 -10.73
C TYR A 318 -45.79 -7.04 -10.63
N TYR A 319 -45.21 -6.68 -9.49
CA TYR A 319 -44.65 -5.36 -9.24
C TYR A 319 -43.14 -5.46 -9.08
N LEU A 320 -42.36 -4.62 -9.77
CA LEU A 320 -40.92 -4.56 -9.61
C LEU A 320 -40.58 -3.69 -8.39
N THR A 321 -39.77 -4.13 -7.43
CA THR A 321 -39.40 -3.27 -6.28
C THR A 321 -38.02 -2.64 -6.46
N SER A 322 -37.06 -3.41 -6.96
CA SER A 322 -35.66 -3.00 -7.04
C SER A 322 -34.98 -3.45 -8.34
N PHE A 323 -33.96 -2.71 -8.74
CA PHE A 323 -32.98 -3.10 -9.75
C PHE A 323 -31.65 -3.42 -9.11
N VAL A 324 -30.99 -4.46 -9.59
CA VAL A 324 -29.60 -4.79 -9.25
C VAL A 324 -28.74 -4.50 -10.47
N LEU A 325 -27.80 -3.57 -10.32
CA LEU A 325 -26.92 -3.09 -11.38
C LEU A 325 -25.46 -3.14 -10.93
N ASN A 326 -24.55 -3.20 -11.91
CA ASN A 326 -23.17 -2.89 -11.64
C ASN A 326 -22.99 -1.37 -11.44
N PRO A 327 -22.17 -0.90 -10.47
CA PRO A 327 -21.92 0.53 -10.27
C PRO A 327 -21.45 1.27 -11.53
N VAL A 328 -20.70 0.61 -12.42
CA VAL A 328 -20.23 1.20 -13.69
C VAL A 328 -21.41 1.50 -14.61
N ASP A 329 -22.40 0.62 -14.65
CA ASP A 329 -23.59 0.82 -15.49
C ASP A 329 -24.56 1.82 -14.88
N TRP A 330 -24.65 1.86 -13.55
CA TRP A 330 -25.40 2.90 -12.84
C TRP A 330 -24.82 4.30 -13.12
N ALA A 331 -23.51 4.48 -12.98
CA ALA A 331 -22.85 5.73 -13.35
C ALA A 331 -23.09 6.08 -14.83
N GLY A 332 -23.08 5.08 -15.72
CA GLY A 332 -23.42 5.28 -17.14
C GLY A 332 -24.85 5.78 -17.37
N ILE A 333 -25.82 5.36 -16.55
CA ILE A 333 -27.20 5.85 -16.59
C ILE A 333 -27.27 7.29 -16.06
N GLU A 334 -26.63 7.58 -14.93
CA GLU A 334 -26.62 8.93 -14.35
C GLU A 334 -25.97 9.95 -15.27
N MET A 335 -24.91 9.55 -15.98
CA MET A 335 -24.20 10.39 -16.93
C MET A 335 -24.91 10.56 -18.28
N THR A 336 -26.13 10.03 -18.45
CA THR A 336 -26.90 10.20 -19.69
C THR A 336 -27.28 11.67 -19.89
N LYS A 337 -26.90 12.23 -21.04
CA LYS A 337 -27.16 13.63 -21.41
C LYS A 337 -28.16 13.75 -22.55
N ASN A 338 -28.90 14.85 -22.56
CA ASN A 338 -29.71 15.25 -23.70
C ASN A 338 -28.82 15.83 -24.82
N ALA A 339 -29.40 16.14 -25.98
CA ALA A 339 -28.69 16.74 -27.11
C ALA A 339 -28.08 18.13 -26.79
N ASN A 340 -28.56 18.81 -25.74
CA ASN A 340 -28.07 20.11 -25.29
C ASN A 340 -26.92 20.00 -24.27
N GLY A 341 -26.55 18.79 -23.85
CA GLY A 341 -25.47 18.54 -22.88
C GLY A 341 -25.91 18.55 -21.41
N ASP A 342 -27.21 18.72 -21.13
CA ASP A 342 -27.75 18.64 -19.78
C ASP A 342 -27.93 17.18 -19.36
N TYR A 343 -27.68 16.88 -18.09
CA TYR A 343 -27.98 15.56 -17.52
C TYR A 343 -29.50 15.35 -17.47
N ILE A 344 -29.95 14.17 -17.95
CA ILE A 344 -31.37 13.82 -17.98
C ILE A 344 -31.87 13.39 -16.60
N PHE A 345 -31.05 12.62 -15.89
CA PHE A 345 -31.45 11.92 -14.67
C PHE A 345 -30.88 12.57 -13.41
N THR A 346 -29.59 12.89 -13.39
CA THR A 346 -28.93 13.43 -12.20
C THR A 346 -28.71 14.94 -12.30
N ARG A 347 -28.72 15.59 -11.15
CA ARG A 347 -28.21 16.95 -10.99
C ARG A 347 -27.00 16.83 -10.05
N PRO A 348 -25.77 17.09 -10.51
CA PRO A 348 -24.56 16.89 -9.70
C PRO A 348 -24.53 17.68 -8.38
N ASP A 349 -25.36 18.70 -8.26
CA ASP A 349 -25.55 19.55 -7.08
C ASP A 349 -26.58 19.00 -6.06
N GLY A 350 -27.30 17.93 -6.38
CA GLY A 350 -28.32 17.32 -5.53
C GLY A 350 -27.86 16.04 -4.83
N VAL A 351 -28.43 15.77 -3.64
CA VAL A 351 -28.34 14.45 -2.99
C VAL A 351 -29.38 13.53 -3.64
N THR A 352 -28.98 12.78 -4.66
CA THR A 352 -29.85 11.79 -5.31
C THR A 352 -29.61 10.43 -4.63
N SER A 353 -30.61 9.92 -3.92
CA SER A 353 -30.62 8.49 -3.58
C SER A 353 -30.82 7.68 -4.86
N PRO A 354 -30.21 6.48 -5.00
CA PRO A 354 -30.25 5.71 -6.24
C PRO A 354 -31.65 5.14 -6.47
N VAL A 355 -32.51 5.90 -7.15
CA VAL A 355 -33.90 5.53 -7.46
C VAL A 355 -34.21 5.77 -8.93
N LEU A 356 -34.67 4.76 -9.66
CA LEU A 356 -35.02 4.87 -11.08
C LEU A 356 -36.48 4.51 -11.30
N TRP A 357 -37.25 5.40 -11.95
CA TRP A 357 -38.71 5.19 -12.18
C TRP A 357 -39.51 4.89 -10.90
N GLY A 358 -39.07 5.46 -9.76
CA GLY A 358 -39.67 5.23 -8.44
C GLY A 358 -39.35 3.85 -7.86
N ARG A 359 -38.28 3.19 -8.33
CA ARG A 359 -37.80 1.88 -7.88
C ARG A 359 -36.39 2.02 -7.32
N ASP A 360 -36.07 1.28 -6.28
CA ASP A 360 -34.75 1.36 -5.67
C ASP A 360 -33.70 0.72 -6.59
N VAL A 361 -32.54 1.35 -6.69
CA VAL A 361 -31.40 0.81 -7.42
C VAL A 361 -30.34 0.36 -6.43
N VAL A 362 -29.97 -0.91 -6.55
CA VAL A 362 -28.98 -1.58 -5.72
C VAL A 362 -27.75 -1.83 -6.56
N GLU A 363 -26.69 -1.11 -6.23
CA GLU A 363 -25.39 -1.24 -6.86
C GLU A 363 -24.62 -2.40 -6.22
N SER A 364 -24.27 -3.41 -7.02
CA SER A 364 -23.43 -4.53 -6.57
C SER A 364 -22.34 -4.87 -7.59
N ASN A 365 -21.09 -4.92 -7.12
CA ASN A 365 -19.95 -5.39 -7.90
C ASN A 365 -20.00 -6.89 -8.22
N SER A 366 -20.92 -7.64 -7.59
CA SER A 366 -21.16 -9.05 -7.92
C SER A 366 -21.92 -9.19 -9.25
N MET A 367 -22.59 -8.14 -9.72
CA MET A 367 -23.23 -8.10 -11.03
C MET A 367 -22.21 -7.88 -12.13
N SER A 368 -22.30 -8.65 -13.22
CA SER A 368 -21.43 -8.47 -14.36
C SER A 368 -21.72 -7.15 -15.09
N LYS A 369 -20.70 -6.59 -15.75
CA LYS A 369 -20.85 -5.32 -16.48
C LYS A 369 -21.73 -5.51 -17.71
N GLY A 370 -22.68 -4.61 -17.90
CA GLY A 370 -23.60 -4.59 -19.03
C GLY A 370 -24.87 -5.40 -18.80
N GLU A 371 -24.93 -6.20 -17.72
CA GLU A 371 -26.11 -6.96 -17.34
C GLU A 371 -26.86 -6.27 -16.20
N TRP A 372 -28.17 -6.51 -16.15
CA TRP A 372 -29.05 -5.97 -15.12
C TRP A 372 -30.11 -6.99 -14.73
N LEU A 373 -30.55 -6.93 -13.47
CA LEU A 373 -31.62 -7.74 -12.93
C LEU A 373 -32.65 -6.81 -12.30
N GLY A 374 -33.92 -6.96 -12.64
CA GLY A 374 -35.01 -6.16 -12.06
C GLY A 374 -36.13 -7.06 -11.57
N GLY A 375 -36.74 -6.74 -10.44
CA GLY A 375 -37.92 -7.45 -9.98
C GLY A 375 -38.24 -7.25 -8.51
N ASP A 376 -39.23 -8.02 -8.06
CA ASP A 376 -39.45 -8.24 -6.63
C ASP A 376 -38.72 -9.51 -6.20
N LEU A 377 -37.49 -9.31 -5.74
CA LEU A 377 -36.61 -10.38 -5.27
C LEU A 377 -37.20 -11.11 -4.06
N ALA A 378 -37.89 -10.40 -3.16
CA ALA A 378 -38.46 -10.97 -1.94
C ALA A 378 -39.59 -11.97 -2.25
N MET A 379 -40.41 -11.67 -3.26
CA MET A 379 -41.45 -12.59 -3.75
C MET A 379 -40.89 -13.66 -4.69
N ALA A 380 -39.90 -13.31 -5.50
CA ALA A 380 -39.33 -14.22 -6.50
C ALA A 380 -38.64 -15.41 -5.86
N SER A 381 -37.80 -15.16 -4.84
CA SER A 381 -37.00 -16.20 -4.20
C SER A 381 -36.94 -16.04 -2.69
N THR A 382 -36.78 -17.16 -1.99
CA THR A 382 -36.58 -17.18 -0.53
C THR A 382 -35.30 -17.93 -0.23
N LEU A 383 -34.45 -17.29 0.57
CA LEU A 383 -33.23 -17.88 1.08
C LEU A 383 -33.51 -18.57 2.42
N TYR A 384 -33.30 -19.87 2.48
CA TYR A 384 -33.49 -20.68 3.68
C TYR A 384 -32.15 -21.04 4.30
N ASP A 385 -31.89 -20.57 5.51
CA ASP A 385 -30.71 -20.94 6.27
C ASP A 385 -30.96 -22.25 7.03
N ARG A 386 -30.12 -23.26 6.78
CA ARG A 386 -30.10 -24.53 7.52
C ARG A 386 -29.14 -24.50 8.70
N GLN A 387 -28.04 -23.80 8.52
CA GLN A 387 -27.01 -23.56 9.51
C GLN A 387 -26.43 -22.19 9.22
N GLN A 388 -26.56 -21.27 10.17
CA GLN A 388 -25.95 -19.95 10.09
C GLN A 388 -24.42 -20.06 10.06
N THR A 389 -23.76 -18.94 9.80
CA THR A 389 -22.29 -18.86 9.77
C THR A 389 -21.71 -19.33 11.09
N GLU A 390 -20.96 -20.42 11.05
CA GLU A 390 -20.29 -21.02 12.21
C GLU A 390 -18.79 -21.06 11.92
N VAL A 391 -18.00 -20.54 12.86
CA VAL A 391 -16.53 -20.58 12.82
C VAL A 391 -16.06 -21.63 13.82
N LYS A 392 -15.30 -22.62 13.33
CA LYS A 392 -14.69 -23.69 14.13
C LYS A 392 -13.19 -23.62 14.04
N LEU A 393 -12.54 -23.96 15.15
CA LEU A 393 -11.09 -24.08 15.22
C LEU A 393 -10.74 -25.55 15.43
N SER A 394 -9.67 -26.00 14.79
CA SER A 394 -9.12 -27.34 14.94
C SER A 394 -7.60 -27.29 15.01
N THR A 395 -7.05 -27.75 16.12
CA THR A 395 -5.62 -27.93 16.36
C THR A 395 -5.11 -29.26 15.78
N GLU A 396 -5.98 -30.25 15.63
CA GLU A 396 -5.61 -31.62 15.21
C GLU A 396 -5.80 -31.89 13.71
N HIS A 397 -5.98 -30.86 12.88
CA HIS A 397 -6.24 -31.08 11.45
C HIS A 397 -4.97 -31.38 10.67
N GLY A 398 -4.78 -32.62 10.22
CA GLY A 398 -3.59 -32.99 9.44
C GLY A 398 -2.33 -32.95 10.31
N ASP A 399 -1.26 -32.35 9.79
CA ASP A 399 0.03 -32.23 10.50
C ASP A 399 0.10 -30.98 11.41
N ASN A 400 -0.99 -30.20 11.49
CA ASN A 400 -1.08 -28.98 12.28
C ASN A 400 -0.66 -29.15 13.75
N PHE A 401 -0.99 -30.30 14.37
CA PHE A 401 -0.61 -30.56 15.76
C PHE A 401 0.91 -30.67 15.94
N ILE A 402 1.61 -31.16 14.92
CA ILE A 402 3.07 -31.29 14.93
C ILE A 402 3.71 -29.94 14.56
N GLU A 403 3.09 -29.19 13.65
CA GLU A 403 3.59 -27.91 13.14
C GLU A 403 3.24 -26.70 14.02
N GLY A 404 2.44 -26.87 15.09
CA GLY A 404 1.98 -25.76 15.93
C GLY A 404 1.00 -24.82 15.22
N MET A 405 0.23 -25.35 14.28
CA MET A 405 -0.73 -24.60 13.48
C MET A 405 -2.17 -24.88 13.95
N VAL A 406 -3.06 -23.90 13.76
CA VAL A 406 -4.49 -24.00 14.03
C VAL A 406 -5.24 -23.73 12.73
N THR A 407 -6.10 -24.66 12.30
CA THR A 407 -7.01 -24.40 11.17
C THR A 407 -8.30 -23.78 11.70
N VAL A 408 -8.60 -22.58 11.22
CA VAL A 408 -9.87 -21.89 11.46
C VAL A 408 -10.73 -22.05 10.21
N GLN A 409 -11.94 -22.55 10.39
CA GLN A 409 -12.87 -22.85 9.31
C GLN A 409 -14.21 -22.19 9.55
N ALA A 410 -14.68 -21.43 8.55
CA ALA A 410 -16.02 -20.88 8.53
C ALA A 410 -16.90 -21.68 7.57
N LYS A 411 -18.10 -22.03 8.02
CA LYS A 411 -19.09 -22.80 7.24
C LYS A 411 -20.48 -22.22 7.42
N LYS A 412 -21.27 -22.25 6.34
CA LYS A 412 -22.70 -21.96 6.31
C LYS A 412 -23.39 -22.98 5.43
N ARG A 413 -24.63 -23.34 5.78
CA ARG A 413 -25.47 -24.20 4.95
C ARG A 413 -26.79 -23.51 4.68
N GLN A 414 -27.12 -23.36 3.40
CA GLN A 414 -28.30 -22.63 2.95
C GLN A 414 -28.94 -23.29 1.74
N LEU A 415 -30.16 -22.89 1.44
CA LEU A 415 -30.96 -23.34 0.32
C LEU A 415 -31.62 -22.13 -0.32
N LEU A 416 -31.53 -22.03 -1.65
CA LEU A 416 -32.18 -20.97 -2.40
C LEU A 416 -33.38 -21.57 -3.14
N ALA A 417 -34.58 -21.12 -2.79
CA ALA A 417 -35.82 -21.58 -3.41
C ALA A 417 -36.42 -20.46 -4.26
N HIS A 418 -36.47 -20.67 -5.58
CA HIS A 418 -37.12 -19.75 -6.50
C HIS A 418 -38.61 -20.03 -6.54
N LYS A 419 -39.45 -19.21 -5.92
CA LYS A 419 -40.91 -19.45 -5.87
C LYS A 419 -41.61 -18.96 -7.14
N ARG A 420 -41.23 -17.77 -7.63
CA ARG A 420 -41.87 -17.08 -8.76
C ARG A 420 -40.83 -16.47 -9.69
N ASN A 421 -40.46 -17.20 -10.74
CA ASN A 421 -39.45 -16.74 -11.69
C ASN A 421 -39.91 -15.52 -12.52
N LEU A 422 -41.21 -15.40 -12.78
CA LEU A 422 -41.80 -14.30 -13.56
C LEU A 422 -41.81 -12.95 -12.80
N ALA A 423 -41.52 -12.95 -11.50
CA ALA A 423 -41.42 -11.73 -10.69
C ALA A 423 -40.07 -11.02 -10.84
N ILE A 424 -39.13 -11.64 -11.57
CA ILE A 424 -37.81 -11.09 -11.92
C ILE A 424 -37.65 -11.12 -13.43
N VAL A 425 -36.79 -10.24 -13.95
CA VAL A 425 -36.39 -10.21 -15.35
C VAL A 425 -34.92 -9.83 -15.41
N LYS A 426 -34.17 -10.51 -16.26
CA LYS A 426 -32.78 -10.16 -16.56
C LYS A 426 -32.68 -9.55 -17.95
N GLY A 427 -31.71 -8.70 -18.15
CA GLY A 427 -31.34 -8.28 -19.50
C GLY A 427 -29.94 -7.72 -19.55
N ASP A 428 -29.60 -7.27 -20.74
CA ASP A 428 -28.35 -6.56 -21.00
C ASP A 428 -28.63 -5.17 -21.58
N PHE A 429 -27.58 -4.36 -21.61
CA PHE A 429 -27.54 -3.06 -22.28
C PHE A 429 -26.96 -3.16 -23.71
N THR A 430 -27.15 -4.29 -24.39
CA THR A 430 -26.82 -4.38 -25.82
C THR A 430 -28.00 -3.90 -26.66
N PHE A 431 -27.77 -2.86 -27.44
CA PHE A 431 -28.74 -2.30 -28.38
C PHE A 431 -28.36 -2.83 -29.76
N VAL A 432 -29.25 -3.63 -30.36
CA VAL A 432 -29.10 -4.16 -31.73
C VAL A 432 -29.67 -3.18 -32.72
#